data_AF-A0A954W6V8-F1
#
_entry.id   AF-A0A954W6V8-F1
#
_cell.length_a   1.000
_cell.length_b   1.000
_cell.length_c   1.000
_cell.angle_alpha   90.00
_cell.angle_beta   90.00
_cell.angle_gamma   90.00
#
_symmetry.space_group_name_H-M   'P 1'
#
loop_
_entity.id
_entity.type
_entity.pdbx_description
1 polymer ?
#
loop_
_entity_poly.entity_id
_entity_poly.type
_entity_poly.pdbx_seq_one_letter_code
_entity_poly.pdbx_strand_id
1 'polypeptide(L)'
;MIGSLIRTRRHGASRRYRRGHIVVLTAVILVVLLIMVAFAIDGGVVALVRTELQRASDSAALAGATKIGYDRSEVIAEADRFAAQNKKVGGDRAELRSHEVQVGIWDRDTRKFTPGERGNAVKVTTRSTGQGTFFARVMGANSFDGQATAIAMAIPRDIVFVVDQSGSMNDDSEPAWAPQAIGSAGNSIASTLGSDLFGHGISPSDAVDLQAFVNAAGYATAGPEYAYAVLTMDEGPLSKLTDSSYRIVASDSESTRKAKAYRWLREQLLQSTFSGATPPYSMTDYWDAYLDYVIRPVKHSFPPPDPPPVRPKEPTPPTLDYSPCCTNCGGGGGGSSGGGGGGSSGGGGGGGGG
;
A
#
# COMPACT_ATOMS: atom_id res chain seq x y z
N MET A 1 -74.29 12.84 66.56
CA MET A 1 -73.18 12.99 65.60
C MET A 1 -72.18 14.00 66.17
N ILE A 2 -71.03 13.52 66.62
CA ILE A 2 -69.96 14.33 67.25
C ILE A 2 -69.03 14.80 66.13
N GLY A 3 -69.09 16.08 65.76
CA GLY A 3 -68.20 16.71 64.80
C GLY A 3 -67.03 17.40 65.50
N SER A 4 -65.93 16.67 65.68
CA SER A 4 -64.66 17.16 66.24
C SER A 4 -64.02 18.19 65.30
N LEU A 5 -64.09 19.47 65.65
CA LEU A 5 -63.33 20.54 65.00
C LEU A 5 -61.87 20.49 65.46
N ILE A 6 -61.02 19.85 64.66
CA ILE A 6 -59.55 19.87 64.83
C ILE A 6 -59.06 21.29 64.53
N ARG A 7 -58.80 22.05 65.59
CA ARG A 7 -58.20 23.39 65.53
C ARG A 7 -56.69 23.23 65.32
N THR A 8 -56.23 23.28 64.08
CA THR A 8 -54.79 23.32 63.77
C THR A 8 -54.19 24.65 64.24
N ARG A 9 -53.55 24.66 65.41
CA ARG A 9 -52.71 25.78 65.86
C ARG A 9 -51.49 25.88 64.94
N ARG A 10 -51.55 26.75 63.93
CA ARG A 10 -50.34 27.20 63.22
C ARG A 10 -49.44 27.90 64.24
N HIS A 11 -48.35 27.23 64.63
CA HIS A 11 -47.28 27.87 65.37
C HIS A 11 -46.71 28.98 64.49
N GLY A 12 -47.03 30.23 64.82
CA GLY A 12 -46.35 31.40 64.27
C GLY A 12 -44.91 31.39 64.75
N ALA A 13 -44.05 30.67 64.03
CA ALA A 13 -42.61 30.77 64.22
C ALA A 13 -42.23 32.22 63.90
N SER A 14 -41.86 32.98 64.93
CA SER A 14 -41.24 34.29 64.81
C SER A 14 -40.05 34.17 63.86
N ARG A 15 -40.21 34.63 62.61
CA ARG A 15 -39.09 34.74 61.69
C ARG A 15 -38.12 35.77 62.29
N ARG A 16 -37.09 35.28 62.98
CA ARG A 16 -35.90 36.11 63.27
C ARG A 16 -35.49 36.71 61.93
N TYR A 17 -35.45 38.04 61.87
CA TYR A 17 -35.03 38.80 60.70
C TYR A 17 -33.54 38.48 60.46
N ARG A 18 -33.27 37.39 59.73
CA ARG A 18 -31.91 37.03 59.31
C ARG A 18 -31.49 38.08 58.30
N ARG A 19 -30.43 38.83 58.61
CA ARG A 19 -29.89 39.90 57.77
C ARG A 19 -29.50 39.30 56.41
N GLY A 20 -30.07 39.81 55.32
CA GLY A 20 -29.96 39.28 53.96
C GLY A 20 -28.61 39.46 53.27
N HIS A 21 -27.50 39.48 54.01
CA HIS A 21 -26.16 39.71 53.45
C HIS A 21 -25.77 38.66 52.40
N ILE A 22 -26.21 37.42 52.57
CA ILE A 22 -25.95 36.33 51.61
C ILE A 22 -26.58 36.65 50.26
N VAL A 23 -27.78 37.25 50.22
CA VAL A 23 -28.46 37.58 48.95
C VAL A 23 -27.65 38.59 48.15
N VAL A 24 -27.10 39.62 48.83
CA VAL A 24 -26.24 40.62 48.20
C VAL A 24 -24.94 40.00 47.70
N LEU A 25 -24.30 39.16 48.51
CA LEU A 25 -23.06 38.47 48.11
C LEU A 25 -23.29 37.55 46.90
N THR A 26 -24.36 36.75 46.92
CA THR A 26 -24.72 35.86 45.81
C THR A 26 -25.01 36.64 44.53
N ALA A 27 -25.72 37.78 44.63
CA ALA A 27 -25.99 38.63 43.46
C ALA A 27 -24.69 39.16 42.83
N VAL A 28 -23.74 39.62 43.65
CA VAL A 28 -22.44 40.11 43.15
C VAL A 28 -21.62 38.99 42.50
N ILE A 29 -21.52 37.83 43.15
CA ILE A 29 -20.78 36.68 42.60
C ILE A 29 -21.42 36.19 41.30
N LEU A 30 -22.75 36.17 41.21
CA LEU A 30 -23.46 35.75 40.00
C LEU A 30 -23.13 36.66 38.81
N VAL A 31 -23.05 37.97 39.01
CA VAL A 31 -22.63 38.92 37.96
C VAL A 31 -21.19 38.62 37.50
N VAL A 32 -20.26 38.38 38.43
CA VAL A 32 -18.86 38.05 38.10
C VAL A 32 -18.80 36.74 37.30
N LEU A 33 -19.55 35.71 37.72
CA LEU A 33 -19.60 34.44 37.00
C LEU A 33 -20.15 34.59 35.58
N LEU A 34 -21.20 35.41 35.39
CA LEU A 34 -21.74 35.69 34.06
C LEU A 34 -20.71 36.38 33.15
N ILE A 35 -19.91 37.31 33.68
CA ILE A 35 -18.83 37.96 32.93
C ILE A 35 -17.75 36.93 32.53
N MET A 36 -17.37 36.03 33.44
CA MET A 36 -16.39 34.98 33.13
C MET A 36 -16.91 34.00 32.06
N VAL A 37 -18.17 33.61 32.12
CA VAL A 37 -18.81 32.75 31.10
C VAL A 37 -18.87 33.45 29.75
N ALA A 38 -19.26 34.73 29.73
CA ALA A 38 -19.27 35.55 28.52
C ALA A 38 -17.89 35.59 27.85
N PHE A 39 -16.84 35.84 28.63
CA PHE A 39 -15.46 35.85 28.15
C PHE A 39 -15.01 34.47 27.64
N ALA A 40 -15.36 33.40 28.35
CA ALA A 40 -15.01 32.03 27.95
C ALA A 40 -15.64 31.64 26.61
N ILE A 41 -16.90 32.01 26.37
CA ILE A 41 -17.62 31.71 25.13
C ILE A 41 -17.02 32.48 23.94
N ASP A 42 -16.86 33.80 24.07
CA ASP A 42 -16.29 34.61 22.99
C ASP A 42 -14.84 34.23 22.69
N GLY A 43 -14.03 33.99 23.73
CA GLY A 43 -12.65 33.51 23.58
C GLY A 43 -12.59 32.15 22.90
N GLY A 44 -13.50 31.24 23.24
CA GLY A 44 -13.63 29.93 22.60
C GLY A 44 -13.94 30.03 21.11
N VAL A 45 -14.85 30.92 20.71
CA VAL A 45 -15.21 31.14 19.31
C VAL A 45 -14.04 31.72 18.51
N VAL A 46 -13.32 32.70 19.06
CA VAL A 46 -12.13 33.27 18.42
C VAL A 46 -11.05 32.19 18.23
N ALA A 47 -10.80 31.36 19.25
CA ALA A 47 -9.83 30.27 19.17
C ALA A 47 -10.25 29.20 18.15
N LEU A 48 -11.54 28.87 18.08
CA LEU A 48 -12.10 27.94 17.10
C LEU A 48 -11.90 28.45 15.67
N VAL A 49 -12.32 29.69 15.40
CA VAL A 49 -12.18 30.35 14.09
C VAL A 49 -10.71 30.35 13.63
N ARG A 50 -9.78 30.70 14.54
CA ARG A 50 -8.36 30.69 14.22
C ARG A 50 -7.83 29.29 13.87
N THR A 51 -8.28 28.27 14.60
CA THR A 51 -7.88 26.87 14.37
C THR A 51 -8.40 26.37 13.03
N GLU A 52 -9.63 26.68 12.68
CA GLU A 52 -10.23 26.27 11.41
C GLU A 52 -9.63 27.02 10.21
N LEU A 53 -9.33 28.31 10.34
CA LEU A 53 -8.57 29.05 9.33
C LEU A 53 -7.16 28.46 9.10
N GLN A 54 -6.51 28.02 10.18
CA GLN A 54 -5.22 27.35 10.09
C GLN A 54 -5.34 26.01 9.36
N ARG A 55 -6.32 25.18 9.71
CA ARG A 55 -6.60 23.91 9.01
C ARG A 55 -6.89 24.12 7.52
N ALA A 56 -7.67 25.16 7.17
CA ALA A 56 -7.93 25.53 5.80
C ALA A 56 -6.64 25.94 5.06
N SER A 57 -5.79 26.74 5.71
CA SER A 57 -4.50 27.17 5.14
C SER A 57 -3.55 25.98 4.94
N ASP A 58 -3.41 25.12 5.95
CA ASP A 58 -2.49 23.98 5.94
C ASP A 58 -2.88 22.95 4.87
N SER A 59 -4.18 22.61 4.80
CA SER A 59 -4.68 21.68 3.79
C SER A 59 -4.52 22.22 2.37
N ALA A 60 -4.84 23.49 2.15
CA ALA A 60 -4.66 24.15 0.85
C ALA A 60 -3.18 24.25 0.45
N ALA A 61 -2.30 24.63 1.38
CA ALA A 61 -0.86 24.73 1.12
C ALA A 61 -0.27 23.35 0.78
N LEU A 62 -0.62 22.32 1.55
CA LEU A 62 -0.14 20.95 1.31
C LEU A 62 -0.64 20.41 -0.04
N ALA A 63 -1.91 20.62 -0.36
CA ALA A 63 -2.49 20.20 -1.63
C ALA A 63 -1.78 20.87 -2.82
N GLY A 64 -1.57 22.19 -2.75
CA GLY A 64 -0.80 22.93 -3.76
C GLY A 64 0.64 22.41 -3.87
N ALA A 65 1.30 22.12 -2.75
CA ALA A 65 2.67 21.59 -2.75
C ALA A 65 2.78 20.21 -3.45
N THR A 66 1.72 19.39 -3.46
CA THR A 66 1.73 18.13 -4.24
C THR A 66 1.85 18.35 -5.75
N LYS A 67 1.51 19.55 -6.22
CA LYS A 67 1.52 19.93 -7.64
C LYS A 67 2.69 20.83 -8.03
N ILE A 68 3.66 21.07 -7.15
CA ILE A 68 4.72 22.06 -7.38
C ILE A 68 5.63 21.77 -8.60
N GLY A 69 5.62 20.54 -9.12
CA GLY A 69 6.31 20.15 -10.36
C GLY A 69 5.52 20.40 -11.65
N TYR A 70 4.26 20.83 -11.55
CA TYR A 70 3.36 21.11 -12.68
C TYR A 70 3.27 22.62 -12.96
N ASP A 71 2.36 23.03 -13.84
CA ASP A 71 2.14 24.44 -14.14
C ASP A 71 1.54 25.20 -12.96
N ARG A 72 1.89 26.49 -12.86
CA ARG A 72 1.45 27.36 -11.76
C ARG A 72 -0.07 27.40 -11.60
N SER A 73 -0.82 27.36 -12.69
CA SER A 73 -2.28 27.33 -12.66
C SER A 73 -2.82 26.07 -12.01
N GLU A 74 -2.18 24.92 -12.19
CA GLU A 74 -2.60 23.66 -11.56
C GLU A 74 -2.31 23.66 -10.05
N VAL A 75 -1.17 24.23 -9.65
CA VAL A 75 -0.81 24.44 -8.23
C VAL A 75 -1.87 25.30 -7.53
N ILE A 76 -2.25 26.41 -8.16
CA ILE A 76 -3.25 27.33 -7.61
C ILE A 76 -4.63 26.67 -7.59
N ALA A 77 -5.04 26.01 -8.68
CA ALA A 77 -6.35 25.35 -8.75
C ALA A 77 -6.53 24.26 -7.68
N GLU A 78 -5.49 23.46 -7.41
CA GLU A 78 -5.57 22.41 -6.39
C GLU A 78 -5.57 23.00 -4.96
N ALA A 79 -4.78 24.04 -4.71
CA ALA A 79 -4.83 24.77 -3.44
C ALA A 79 -6.22 25.42 -3.22
N ASP A 80 -6.80 26.02 -4.24
CA ASP A 80 -8.13 26.63 -4.22
C ASP A 80 -9.22 25.60 -3.94
N ARG A 81 -9.12 24.40 -4.52
CA ARG A 81 -10.05 23.30 -4.29
C ARG A 81 -10.10 22.89 -2.81
N PHE A 82 -8.94 22.75 -2.17
CA PHE A 82 -8.86 22.38 -0.75
C PHE A 82 -9.27 23.54 0.18
N ALA A 83 -8.96 24.78 -0.19
CA ALA A 83 -9.50 25.95 0.52
C ALA A 83 -11.03 26.00 0.44
N ALA A 84 -11.61 25.68 -0.73
CA ALA A 84 -13.06 25.67 -0.97
C ALA A 84 -13.79 24.55 -0.20
N GLN A 85 -13.12 23.45 0.13
CA GLN A 85 -13.67 22.39 0.96
C GLN A 85 -13.73 22.79 2.45
N ASN A 86 -12.87 23.71 2.87
CA ASN A 86 -12.78 24.20 4.25
C ASN A 86 -13.41 25.60 4.42
N LYS A 87 -14.50 25.86 3.69
CA LYS A 87 -15.18 27.17 3.69
C LYS A 87 -15.81 27.55 5.03
N LYS A 88 -16.27 26.57 5.80
CA LYS A 88 -16.97 26.83 7.07
C LYS A 88 -15.95 27.02 8.19
N VAL A 89 -16.09 28.11 8.91
CA VAL A 89 -15.24 28.51 10.02
C VAL A 89 -16.16 28.97 11.18
N GLY A 90 -15.81 28.81 12.44
CA GLY A 90 -16.66 29.14 13.59
C GLY A 90 -18.07 28.49 13.57
N GLY A 91 -18.23 27.33 12.91
CA GLY A 91 -19.52 26.69 12.63
C GLY A 91 -20.20 27.18 11.33
N ASP A 92 -21.53 27.02 11.22
CA ASP A 92 -22.32 27.52 10.06
C ASP A 92 -22.42 29.06 9.98
N ARG A 93 -21.66 29.78 10.82
CA ARG A 93 -21.78 31.23 11.02
C ARG A 93 -20.63 32.03 10.39
N ALA A 94 -19.48 31.42 10.15
CA ALA A 94 -18.38 32.05 9.42
C ALA A 94 -18.12 31.33 8.11
N GLU A 95 -17.79 32.14 7.10
CA GLU A 95 -17.23 31.66 5.86
C GLU A 95 -15.81 32.19 5.71
N LEU A 96 -14.96 31.38 5.11
CA LEU A 96 -13.71 31.81 4.51
C LEU A 96 -14.07 32.75 3.35
N ARG A 97 -13.76 34.04 3.51
CA ARG A 97 -14.15 35.08 2.55
C ARG A 97 -13.17 35.21 1.41
N SER A 98 -11.90 35.03 1.72
CA SER A 98 -10.84 35.03 0.72
C SER A 98 -9.68 34.18 1.18
N HIS A 99 -8.98 33.63 0.20
CA HIS A 99 -7.68 33.03 0.36
C HIS A 99 -6.77 33.55 -0.75
N GLU A 100 -5.49 33.63 -0.43
CA GLU A 100 -4.45 34.07 -1.36
C GLU A 100 -3.41 32.95 -1.45
N VAL A 101 -3.21 32.44 -2.66
CA VAL A 101 -2.22 31.41 -2.98
C VAL A 101 -1.04 32.04 -3.68
N GLN A 102 0.16 31.88 -3.11
CA GLN A 102 1.41 32.33 -3.68
C GLN A 102 2.34 31.14 -3.87
N VAL A 103 2.85 30.96 -5.08
CA VAL A 103 3.95 30.04 -5.36
C VAL A 103 5.27 30.79 -5.13
N GLY A 104 6.29 30.11 -4.64
CA GLY A 104 7.58 30.74 -4.40
C GLY A 104 8.62 29.78 -3.85
N ILE A 105 9.73 30.36 -3.43
CA ILE A 105 10.85 29.63 -2.87
C ILE A 105 10.82 29.77 -1.35
N TRP A 106 10.81 28.65 -0.65
CA TRP A 106 11.13 28.58 0.77
C TRP A 106 12.59 28.20 0.96
N ASP A 107 13.33 29.10 1.60
CA ASP A 107 14.68 28.85 2.08
C ASP A 107 14.61 28.25 3.49
N ARG A 108 15.12 27.02 3.65
CA ARG A 108 15.08 26.28 4.91
C ARG A 108 16.05 26.83 5.96
N ASP A 109 17.17 27.39 5.52
CA ASP A 109 18.21 27.90 6.41
C ASP A 109 17.81 29.27 6.95
N THR A 110 17.30 30.15 6.08
CA THR A 110 16.86 31.49 6.50
C THR A 110 15.41 31.53 6.98
N ARG A 111 14.63 30.45 6.77
CA ARG A 111 13.19 30.33 7.07
C ARG A 111 12.38 31.46 6.43
N LYS A 112 12.70 31.80 5.18
CA LYS A 112 12.07 32.88 4.43
C LYS A 112 11.36 32.35 3.20
N PHE A 113 10.17 32.90 2.96
CA PHE A 113 9.42 32.69 1.74
C PHE A 113 9.61 33.89 0.80
N THR A 114 10.01 33.61 -0.43
CA THR A 114 10.12 34.61 -1.50
C THR A 114 9.15 34.24 -2.61
N PRO A 115 8.12 35.08 -2.89
CA PRO A 115 7.17 34.83 -3.97
C PRO A 115 7.87 34.79 -5.34
N GLY A 116 7.39 33.94 -6.24
CA GLY A 116 7.92 33.82 -7.60
C GLY A 116 6.98 33.06 -8.54
N GLU A 117 7.27 33.06 -9.84
CA GLU A 117 6.49 32.31 -10.84
C GLU A 117 6.59 30.79 -10.65
N ARG A 118 7.76 30.33 -10.22
CA ARG A 118 8.08 28.94 -9.90
C ARG A 118 8.85 28.89 -8.59
N GLY A 119 8.80 27.76 -7.90
CA GLY A 119 9.58 27.55 -6.71
C GLY A 119 9.34 26.18 -6.09
N ASN A 120 9.81 25.98 -4.86
CA ASN A 120 9.73 24.73 -4.12
C ASN A 120 8.64 24.74 -3.02
N ALA A 121 7.90 25.84 -2.87
CA ALA A 121 6.89 25.98 -1.84
C ALA A 121 5.64 26.75 -2.28
N VAL A 122 4.53 26.47 -1.60
CA VAL A 122 3.26 27.18 -1.74
C VAL A 122 2.90 27.81 -0.40
N LYS A 123 2.61 29.11 -0.42
CA LYS A 123 2.09 29.87 0.71
C LYS A 123 0.61 30.14 0.50
N VAL A 124 -0.23 29.75 1.46
CA VAL A 124 -1.65 30.05 1.47
C VAL A 124 -1.99 30.91 2.67
N THR A 125 -2.70 32.00 2.43
CA THR A 125 -3.21 32.89 3.46
C THR A 125 -4.73 32.89 3.42
N THR A 126 -5.40 32.44 4.48
CA THR A 126 -6.86 32.46 4.57
C THR A 126 -7.34 33.58 5.47
N ARG A 127 -8.48 34.19 5.12
CA ARG A 127 -9.08 35.29 5.87
C ARG A 127 -10.58 35.09 6.06
N SER A 128 -11.05 35.44 7.24
CA SER A 128 -12.46 35.60 7.54
C SER A 128 -12.67 36.94 8.23
N THR A 129 -13.66 37.72 7.80
CA THR A 129 -13.93 39.06 8.35
C THR A 129 -15.36 39.19 8.82
N GLY A 130 -15.61 40.08 9.78
CA GLY A 130 -16.94 40.39 10.30
C GLY A 130 -17.57 39.26 11.12
N GLN A 131 -16.78 38.47 11.84
CA GLN A 131 -17.29 37.36 12.64
C GLN A 131 -17.99 37.84 13.89
N GLY A 132 -19.27 37.51 14.02
CA GLY A 132 -20.10 37.98 15.13
C GLY A 132 -19.61 37.44 16.48
N THR A 133 -19.48 38.32 17.45
CA THR A 133 -19.28 37.95 18.87
C THR A 133 -20.62 37.69 19.55
N PHE A 134 -20.62 36.97 20.67
CA PHE A 134 -21.82 36.69 21.48
C PHE A 134 -22.03 37.77 22.54
N PHE A 135 -21.16 37.84 23.53
CA PHE A 135 -21.32 38.71 24.70
C PHE A 135 -20.47 39.98 24.61
N ALA A 136 -19.38 39.97 23.84
CA ALA A 136 -18.55 41.14 23.59
C ALA A 136 -19.31 42.30 22.90
N ARG A 137 -20.47 42.00 22.29
CA ARG A 137 -21.44 42.99 21.80
C ARG A 137 -21.88 43.98 22.88
N VAL A 138 -22.02 43.53 24.12
CA VAL A 138 -22.40 44.38 25.27
C VAL A 138 -21.31 45.43 25.55
N MET A 139 -20.05 45.13 25.23
CA MET A 139 -18.92 46.03 25.33
C MET A 139 -18.63 46.81 24.03
N GLY A 140 -19.53 46.74 23.03
CA GLY A 140 -19.39 47.44 21.75
C GLY A 140 -18.57 46.71 20.68
N ALA A 141 -17.99 45.55 20.98
CA ALA A 141 -17.24 44.74 20.02
C ALA A 141 -18.18 43.75 19.33
N ASN A 142 -18.80 44.16 18.22
CA ASN A 142 -19.83 43.37 17.53
C ASN A 142 -19.28 42.27 16.60
N SER A 143 -18.04 42.43 16.16
CA SER A 143 -17.38 41.47 15.29
C SER A 143 -15.86 41.44 15.48
N PHE A 144 -15.24 40.38 14.99
CA PHE A 144 -13.79 40.25 14.87
C PHE A 144 -13.37 39.69 13.51
N ASP A 145 -12.12 39.91 13.16
CA ASP A 145 -11.50 39.37 11.94
C ASP A 145 -10.46 38.31 12.31
N GLY A 146 -10.35 37.27 11.48
CA GLY A 146 -9.40 36.19 11.63
C GLY A 146 -8.56 36.00 10.37
N GLN A 147 -7.27 35.73 10.56
CA GLN A 147 -6.35 35.40 9.47
C GLN A 147 -5.44 34.25 9.93
N ALA A 148 -5.15 33.34 9.00
CA ALA A 148 -4.15 32.31 9.16
C ALA A 148 -3.26 32.23 7.92
N THR A 149 -2.07 31.66 8.09
CA THR A 149 -1.11 31.50 7.00
C THR A 149 -0.38 30.18 7.18
N ALA A 150 -0.21 29.46 6.07
CA ALA A 150 0.53 28.21 6.00
C ALA A 150 1.48 28.22 4.81
N ILE A 151 2.61 27.55 4.95
CA ILE A 151 3.60 27.36 3.89
C ILE A 151 3.95 25.88 3.85
N ALA A 152 3.78 25.26 2.68
CA ALA A 152 4.16 23.88 2.44
C ALA A 152 5.25 23.83 1.37
N MET A 153 6.34 23.14 1.66
CA MET A 153 7.43 22.87 0.74
C MET A 153 7.34 21.45 0.21
N ALA A 154 7.58 21.25 -1.08
CA ALA A 154 7.94 19.93 -1.59
C ALA A 154 9.45 19.76 -1.54
N ILE A 155 9.88 18.67 -0.91
CA ILE A 155 11.28 18.28 -0.88
C ILE A 155 11.48 17.26 -2.00
N PRO A 156 12.40 17.47 -2.95
CA PRO A 156 12.72 16.45 -3.94
C PRO A 156 13.19 15.19 -3.22
N ARG A 157 12.67 14.03 -3.63
CA ARG A 157 13.08 12.72 -3.11
C ARG A 157 13.76 11.95 -4.22
N ASP A 158 14.97 11.47 -3.95
CA ASP A 158 15.63 10.52 -4.83
C ASP A 158 15.11 9.12 -4.48
N ILE A 159 14.51 8.45 -5.46
CA ILE A 159 14.02 7.08 -5.31
C ILE A 159 14.93 6.20 -6.18
N VAL A 160 15.65 5.28 -5.54
CA VAL A 160 16.44 4.26 -6.24
C VAL A 160 15.63 2.98 -6.28
N PHE A 161 15.34 2.49 -7.48
CA PHE A 161 14.67 1.22 -7.70
C PHE A 161 15.72 0.18 -8.11
N VAL A 162 15.92 -0.84 -7.28
CA VAL A 162 16.81 -1.96 -7.59
C VAL A 162 15.92 -3.12 -7.99
N VAL A 163 16.04 -3.54 -9.24
CA VAL A 163 15.27 -4.68 -9.77
C VAL A 163 16.24 -5.78 -10.14
N ASP A 164 15.93 -6.99 -9.69
CA ASP A 164 16.66 -8.18 -10.09
C ASP A 164 16.27 -8.61 -11.52
N GLN A 165 17.27 -8.89 -12.36
CA GLN A 165 17.10 -9.38 -13.73
C GLN A 165 17.14 -10.91 -13.83
N SER A 166 17.38 -11.63 -12.72
CA SER A 166 17.55 -13.10 -12.72
C SER A 166 16.27 -13.90 -12.98
N GLY A 167 15.12 -13.24 -13.14
CA GLY A 167 13.81 -13.87 -13.26
C GLY A 167 13.20 -14.31 -11.92
N SER A 168 13.91 -14.16 -10.80
CA SER A 168 13.41 -14.51 -9.45
C SER A 168 12.21 -13.67 -9.01
N MET A 169 12.01 -12.49 -9.61
CA MET A 169 10.86 -11.60 -9.37
C MET A 169 9.67 -11.86 -10.30
N ASN A 170 9.74 -12.87 -11.17
CA ASN A 170 8.67 -13.18 -12.14
C ASN A 170 7.46 -13.89 -11.51
N ASP A 171 7.65 -14.67 -10.43
CA ASP A 171 6.58 -15.49 -9.83
C ASP A 171 5.48 -14.65 -9.15
N ASP A 172 5.84 -13.52 -8.52
CA ASP A 172 4.86 -12.64 -7.83
C ASP A 172 4.23 -11.58 -8.76
N SER A 173 4.69 -11.51 -10.01
CA SER A 173 4.22 -10.53 -11.00
C SER A 173 3.19 -11.09 -11.98
N GLU A 174 2.81 -12.37 -11.90
CA GLU A 174 1.66 -12.89 -12.65
C GLU A 174 0.37 -12.35 -12.01
N PRO A 175 -0.32 -11.35 -12.59
CA PRO A 175 -1.53 -10.84 -12.00
C PRO A 175 -2.62 -11.84 -12.35
N ALA A 176 -2.76 -12.90 -11.55
CA ALA A 176 -3.80 -13.92 -11.70
C ALA A 176 -5.22 -13.32 -11.70
N TRP A 177 -5.35 -12.07 -11.27
CA TRP A 177 -6.59 -11.29 -11.21
C TRP A 177 -6.84 -10.36 -12.40
N ALA A 178 -5.88 -10.16 -13.33
CA ALA A 178 -6.05 -9.25 -14.47
C ALA A 178 -5.81 -9.86 -15.88
N PRO A 179 -6.19 -11.13 -16.17
CA PRO A 179 -5.94 -11.74 -17.47
C PRO A 179 -6.65 -10.99 -18.62
N GLN A 180 -7.83 -10.40 -18.38
CA GLN A 180 -8.53 -9.64 -19.42
C GLN A 180 -7.88 -8.28 -19.73
N ALA A 181 -7.25 -7.62 -18.75
CA ALA A 181 -6.60 -6.32 -18.95
C ALA A 181 -5.25 -6.48 -19.67
N ILE A 182 -4.49 -7.53 -19.33
CA ILE A 182 -3.22 -7.87 -20.00
C ILE A 182 -3.49 -8.35 -21.44
N GLY A 183 -4.53 -9.18 -21.64
CA GLY A 183 -4.91 -9.65 -22.98
C GLY A 183 -5.44 -8.55 -23.91
N SER A 184 -6.01 -7.47 -23.36
CA SER A 184 -6.53 -6.34 -24.15
C SER A 184 -5.51 -5.22 -24.38
N ALA A 185 -4.53 -5.04 -23.48
CA ALA A 185 -3.44 -4.09 -23.69
C ALA A 185 -2.26 -4.67 -24.49
N GLY A 186 -2.16 -5.99 -24.59
CA GLY A 186 -1.00 -6.68 -25.16
C GLY A 186 0.29 -6.40 -24.37
N ASN A 187 1.42 -6.93 -24.85
CA ASN A 187 2.77 -6.72 -24.27
C ASN A 187 3.19 -5.23 -24.13
N SER A 188 2.35 -4.27 -24.52
CA SER A 188 2.67 -2.85 -24.59
C SER A 188 2.94 -2.21 -23.22
N ILE A 189 2.17 -2.55 -22.17
CA ILE A 189 2.30 -1.93 -20.84
C ILE A 189 3.62 -2.33 -20.17
N ALA A 190 4.05 -3.58 -20.32
CA ALA A 190 5.34 -4.04 -19.86
C ALA A 190 6.48 -3.55 -20.77
N SER A 191 6.23 -3.39 -22.08
CA SER A 191 7.28 -3.04 -23.02
C SER A 191 7.81 -1.62 -22.85
N THR A 192 6.97 -0.61 -22.59
CA THR A 192 7.46 0.79 -22.56
C THR A 192 8.12 1.13 -21.23
N LEU A 193 7.51 0.74 -20.11
CA LEU A 193 8.12 0.94 -18.79
C LEU A 193 9.33 0.01 -18.62
N GLY A 194 9.25 -1.23 -19.12
CA GLY A 194 10.36 -2.16 -19.12
C GLY A 194 11.50 -1.74 -20.07
N SER A 195 11.20 -1.20 -21.25
CA SER A 195 12.24 -0.70 -22.17
C SER A 195 12.94 0.52 -21.63
N ASP A 196 12.20 1.46 -21.04
CA ASP A 196 12.78 2.69 -20.46
C ASP A 196 13.56 2.41 -19.17
N LEU A 197 13.13 1.42 -18.36
CA LEU A 197 13.76 1.11 -17.08
C LEU A 197 14.96 0.16 -17.22
N PHE A 198 14.93 -0.75 -18.19
CA PHE A 198 15.98 -1.76 -18.37
C PHE A 198 16.92 -1.49 -19.55
N GLY A 199 16.65 -0.48 -20.40
CA GLY A 199 17.52 -0.03 -21.52
C GLY A 199 17.68 -1.05 -22.65
N HIS A 200 17.41 -2.31 -22.37
CA HIS A 200 17.22 -3.44 -23.23
C HIS A 200 15.98 -4.16 -22.69
N GLY A 201 15.01 -4.43 -23.54
CA GLY A 201 13.95 -5.36 -23.19
C GLY A 201 14.60 -6.62 -22.65
N ILE A 202 14.32 -6.92 -21.39
CA ILE A 202 14.38 -8.30 -20.93
C ILE A 202 12.91 -8.69 -20.82
N SER A 203 12.27 -8.88 -21.97
CA SER A 203 11.15 -9.80 -21.98
C SER A 203 11.69 -11.17 -21.53
N PRO A 204 10.91 -12.03 -20.89
CA PRO A 204 11.31 -13.41 -20.65
C PRO A 204 11.71 -14.16 -21.94
N SER A 205 11.41 -13.60 -23.12
CA SER A 205 11.91 -14.03 -24.43
C SER A 205 13.31 -13.54 -24.81
N ASP A 206 13.84 -12.49 -24.16
CA ASP A 206 15.23 -12.04 -24.33
C ASP A 206 16.20 -12.88 -23.47
N ALA A 207 15.68 -13.61 -22.48
CA ALA A 207 16.34 -14.75 -21.88
C ALA A 207 16.27 -15.95 -22.85
N VAL A 208 17.17 -15.94 -23.85
CA VAL A 208 17.34 -17.03 -24.82
C VAL A 208 16.04 -17.36 -25.58
N ASP A 209 15.77 -16.63 -26.66
CA ASP A 209 14.77 -17.04 -27.64
C ASP A 209 15.28 -18.29 -28.40
N LEU A 210 15.27 -19.44 -27.71
CA LEU A 210 15.61 -20.75 -28.27
C LEU A 210 14.77 -21.02 -29.51
N GLN A 211 13.54 -20.50 -29.53
CA GLN A 211 12.64 -20.64 -30.66
C GLN A 211 13.16 -19.91 -31.90
N ALA A 212 13.57 -18.65 -31.77
CA ALA A 212 14.19 -17.90 -32.85
C ALA A 212 15.49 -18.54 -33.32
N PHE A 213 16.32 -19.06 -32.41
CA PHE A 213 17.56 -19.76 -32.78
C PHE A 213 17.28 -21.02 -33.61
N VAL A 214 16.37 -21.87 -33.15
CA VAL A 214 15.99 -23.12 -33.84
C VAL A 214 15.37 -22.81 -35.20
N ASN A 215 14.52 -21.78 -35.28
CA ASN A 215 13.94 -21.30 -36.53
C ASN A 215 15.01 -20.78 -37.50
N ALA A 216 15.98 -20.00 -37.02
CA ALA A 216 17.09 -19.48 -37.82
C ALA A 216 18.01 -20.61 -38.34
N ALA A 217 18.12 -21.70 -37.59
CA ALA A 217 18.80 -22.92 -38.01
C ALA A 217 17.98 -23.75 -39.03
N GLY A 218 16.79 -23.30 -39.43
CA GLY A 218 15.93 -23.94 -40.44
C GLY A 218 14.93 -24.96 -39.89
N TYR A 219 14.72 -25.00 -38.58
CA TYR A 219 13.82 -25.96 -37.94
C TYR A 219 12.57 -25.26 -37.42
N ALA A 220 11.40 -25.73 -37.84
CA ALA A 220 10.14 -25.25 -37.30
C ALA A 220 9.84 -25.93 -35.95
N THR A 221 9.18 -25.20 -35.05
CA THR A 221 8.57 -25.79 -33.85
C THR A 221 7.08 -25.46 -33.83
N ALA A 222 6.31 -26.21 -33.04
CA ALA A 222 4.90 -25.93 -32.79
C ALA A 222 4.66 -24.83 -31.73
N GLY A 223 5.73 -24.35 -31.08
CA GLY A 223 5.68 -23.40 -29.96
C GLY A 223 7.01 -23.33 -29.20
N PRO A 224 7.25 -22.25 -28.42
CA PRO A 224 8.53 -22.01 -27.74
C PRO A 224 8.92 -23.12 -26.75
N GLU A 225 7.94 -23.79 -26.14
CA GLU A 225 8.15 -24.92 -25.23
C GLU A 225 8.79 -26.14 -25.91
N TYR A 226 8.64 -26.29 -27.24
CA TYR A 226 9.23 -27.40 -28.00
C TYR A 226 10.64 -27.08 -28.52
N ALA A 227 11.10 -25.84 -28.40
CA ALA A 227 12.38 -25.41 -28.96
C ALA A 227 13.56 -26.22 -28.40
N TYR A 228 13.55 -26.54 -27.10
CA TYR A 228 14.60 -27.37 -26.50
C TYR A 228 14.60 -28.82 -27.04
N ALA A 229 13.42 -29.41 -27.26
CA ALA A 229 13.30 -30.75 -27.83
C ALA A 229 13.83 -30.78 -29.28
N VAL A 230 13.47 -29.76 -30.07
CA VAL A 230 13.96 -29.61 -31.46
C VAL A 230 15.46 -29.30 -31.49
N LEU A 231 15.99 -28.56 -30.51
CA LEU A 231 17.43 -28.32 -30.37
C LEU A 231 18.22 -29.63 -30.17
N THR A 232 17.66 -30.60 -29.44
CA THR A 232 18.36 -31.79 -28.93
C THR A 232 18.03 -33.12 -29.63
N MET A 233 17.10 -33.09 -30.60
CA MET A 233 16.75 -34.27 -31.40
C MET A 233 17.89 -34.74 -32.31
N ASP A 234 17.82 -35.98 -32.79
CA ASP A 234 18.87 -36.62 -33.60
C ASP A 234 19.24 -35.83 -34.85
N GLU A 235 18.25 -35.21 -35.48
CA GLU A 235 18.45 -34.40 -36.68
C GLU A 235 18.41 -32.90 -36.39
N GLY A 236 18.47 -32.49 -35.12
CA GLY A 236 18.37 -31.09 -34.69
C GLY A 236 19.64 -30.26 -34.91
N PRO A 237 19.60 -28.95 -34.62
CA PRO A 237 20.72 -28.05 -34.82
C PRO A 237 22.03 -28.52 -34.17
N LEU A 238 21.97 -29.06 -32.94
CA LEU A 238 23.17 -29.51 -32.23
C LEU A 238 23.81 -30.74 -32.86
N SER A 239 23.09 -31.57 -33.61
CA SER A 239 23.70 -32.72 -34.29
C SER A 239 24.53 -32.32 -35.51
N LYS A 240 24.35 -31.10 -36.02
CA LYS A 240 25.11 -30.54 -37.17
C LYS A 240 26.38 -29.81 -36.75
N LEU A 241 26.65 -29.63 -35.46
CA LEU A 241 27.83 -28.91 -34.99
C LEU A 241 29.14 -29.67 -35.26
N THR A 242 30.19 -28.94 -35.63
CA THR A 242 31.52 -29.51 -35.88
C THR A 242 32.23 -29.90 -34.57
N ASP A 243 32.03 -29.13 -33.50
CA ASP A 243 32.60 -29.40 -32.18
C ASP A 243 31.90 -30.58 -31.49
N SER A 244 32.68 -31.62 -31.18
CA SER A 244 32.21 -32.83 -30.49
C SER A 244 31.74 -32.59 -29.05
N SER A 245 32.13 -31.48 -28.43
CA SER A 245 31.78 -31.14 -27.04
C SER A 245 30.31 -30.78 -26.88
N TYR A 246 29.69 -30.28 -27.95
CA TYR A 246 28.26 -29.93 -27.99
C TYR A 246 27.47 -30.82 -28.95
N ARG A 247 28.14 -31.48 -29.92
CA ARG A 247 27.46 -32.28 -30.93
C ARG A 247 26.72 -33.47 -30.31
N ILE A 248 25.42 -33.52 -30.58
CA ILE A 248 24.55 -34.64 -30.24
C ILE A 248 24.63 -35.71 -31.32
N VAL A 249 24.76 -36.97 -30.90
CA VAL A 249 24.70 -38.14 -31.79
C VAL A 249 23.59 -39.08 -31.35
N ALA A 250 23.06 -39.87 -32.29
CA ALA A 250 21.92 -40.77 -32.04
C ALA A 250 22.14 -41.74 -30.86
N SER A 251 23.38 -42.16 -30.61
CA SER A 251 23.74 -43.06 -29.50
C SER A 251 23.81 -42.38 -28.13
N ASP A 252 23.67 -41.05 -28.03
CA ASP A 252 23.73 -40.34 -26.76
C ASP A 252 22.47 -40.58 -25.92
N SER A 253 22.66 -40.90 -24.63
CA SER A 253 21.57 -40.93 -23.64
C SER A 253 20.96 -39.55 -23.42
N GLU A 254 19.72 -39.49 -22.93
CA GLU A 254 19.05 -38.22 -22.61
C GLU A 254 19.86 -37.35 -21.64
N SER A 255 20.49 -37.97 -20.62
CA SER A 255 21.38 -37.27 -19.69
C SER A 255 22.60 -36.67 -20.38
N THR A 256 23.18 -37.38 -21.36
CA THR A 256 24.34 -36.90 -22.13
C THR A 256 23.94 -35.76 -23.05
N ARG A 257 22.77 -35.85 -23.70
CA ARG A 257 22.21 -34.78 -24.54
C ARG A 257 21.94 -33.52 -23.73
N LYS A 258 21.33 -33.66 -22.55
CA LYS A 258 21.10 -32.55 -21.62
C LYS A 258 22.42 -31.86 -21.25
N ALA A 259 23.43 -32.62 -20.85
CA ALA A 259 24.72 -32.06 -20.47
C ALA A 259 25.41 -31.31 -21.62
N LYS A 260 25.38 -31.85 -22.85
CA LYS A 260 25.95 -31.20 -24.04
C LYS A 260 25.18 -29.93 -24.42
N ALA A 261 23.85 -29.99 -24.41
CA ALA A 261 22.98 -28.86 -24.73
C ALA A 261 23.13 -27.74 -23.70
N TYR A 262 23.18 -28.06 -22.41
CA TYR A 262 23.31 -27.07 -21.34
C TYR A 262 24.67 -26.39 -21.38
N ARG A 263 25.74 -27.14 -21.67
CA ARG A 263 27.05 -26.55 -21.89
C ARG A 263 27.03 -25.56 -23.07
N TRP A 264 26.44 -25.96 -24.19
CA TRP A 264 26.32 -25.10 -25.37
C TRP A 264 25.50 -23.83 -25.08
N LEU A 265 24.34 -23.97 -24.44
CA LEU A 265 23.46 -22.85 -24.05
C LEU A 265 24.18 -21.87 -23.14
N ARG A 266 24.95 -22.37 -22.17
CA ARG A 266 25.74 -21.49 -21.32
C ARG A 266 26.80 -20.73 -22.14
N GLU A 267 27.62 -21.43 -22.92
CA GLU A 267 28.80 -20.83 -23.57
C GLU A 267 28.43 -19.89 -24.73
N GLN A 268 27.41 -20.24 -25.50
CA GLN A 268 27.07 -19.52 -26.73
C GLN A 268 25.96 -18.49 -26.55
N LEU A 269 25.07 -18.68 -25.57
CA LEU A 269 23.90 -17.80 -25.39
C LEU A 269 23.95 -17.03 -24.07
N LEU A 270 24.23 -17.70 -22.94
CA LEU A 270 24.28 -16.99 -21.66
C LEU A 270 25.51 -16.07 -21.56
N GLN A 271 26.68 -16.46 -22.10
CA GLN A 271 27.87 -15.61 -22.07
C GLN A 271 27.74 -14.36 -22.95
N SER A 272 27.06 -14.46 -24.10
CA SER A 272 26.80 -13.31 -24.99
C SER A 272 25.77 -12.36 -24.41
N THR A 273 24.75 -12.90 -23.74
CA THR A 273 23.60 -12.13 -23.27
C THR A 273 23.81 -11.57 -21.86
N PHE A 274 24.54 -12.27 -20.99
CA PHE A 274 24.70 -11.94 -19.57
C PHE A 274 26.17 -11.84 -19.13
N SER A 275 26.95 -11.01 -19.82
CA SER A 275 28.39 -10.81 -19.53
C SER A 275 28.71 -10.31 -18.11
N GLY A 276 27.72 -9.80 -17.38
CA GLY A 276 27.84 -9.33 -15.99
C GLY A 276 27.12 -10.19 -14.94
N ALA A 277 26.64 -11.39 -15.28
CA ALA A 277 25.89 -12.21 -14.32
C ALA A 277 26.75 -12.68 -13.13
N THR A 278 26.15 -12.61 -11.94
CA THR A 278 26.61 -13.28 -10.72
C THR A 278 25.53 -14.25 -10.30
N PRO A 279 25.77 -15.58 -10.39
CA PRO A 279 27.03 -16.25 -10.08
C PRO A 279 27.99 -16.45 -11.27
N PRO A 280 29.29 -16.74 -10.97
CA PRO A 280 30.29 -16.97 -12.00
C PRO A 280 29.86 -18.04 -13.00
N TYR A 281 30.23 -17.84 -14.25
CA TYR A 281 29.96 -18.77 -15.34
C TYR A 281 30.46 -20.22 -15.07
N SER A 282 31.49 -20.36 -14.24
CA SER A 282 32.05 -21.65 -13.82
C SER A 282 31.18 -22.44 -12.83
N MET A 283 30.10 -21.85 -12.29
CA MET A 283 29.22 -22.50 -11.32
C MET A 283 28.14 -23.32 -12.01
N THR A 284 28.52 -24.49 -12.54
CA THR A 284 27.66 -25.35 -13.36
C THR A 284 26.35 -25.74 -12.67
N ASP A 285 26.39 -26.04 -11.37
CA ASP A 285 25.21 -26.51 -10.63
C ASP A 285 24.12 -25.43 -10.54
N TYR A 286 24.51 -24.16 -10.41
CA TYR A 286 23.56 -23.05 -10.43
C TYR A 286 22.92 -22.90 -11.81
N TRP A 287 23.73 -22.86 -12.86
CA TRP A 287 23.24 -22.63 -14.21
C TRP A 287 22.41 -23.81 -14.74
N ASP A 288 22.72 -25.03 -14.32
CA ASP A 288 21.90 -26.21 -14.61
C ASP A 288 20.52 -26.08 -13.94
N ALA A 289 20.46 -25.67 -12.68
CA ALA A 289 19.19 -25.41 -11.98
C ALA A 289 18.40 -24.25 -12.61
N TYR A 290 19.08 -23.19 -13.05
CA TYR A 290 18.46 -22.08 -13.77
C TYR A 290 17.90 -22.51 -15.13
N LEU A 291 18.65 -23.27 -15.92
CA LEU A 291 18.18 -23.78 -17.21
C LEU A 291 17.02 -24.78 -17.04
N ASP A 292 17.03 -25.59 -15.99
CA ASP A 292 15.89 -26.46 -15.62
C ASP A 292 14.64 -25.65 -15.25
N TYR A 293 14.79 -24.45 -14.70
CA TYR A 293 13.68 -23.55 -14.38
C TYR A 293 13.12 -22.83 -15.60
N VAL A 294 14.00 -22.29 -16.47
CA VAL A 294 13.59 -21.49 -17.65
C VAL A 294 13.07 -22.38 -18.79
N ILE A 295 13.64 -23.57 -18.98
CA ILE A 295 13.21 -24.49 -20.03
C ILE A 295 11.99 -25.27 -19.53
N ARG A 296 10.81 -24.93 -20.06
CA ARG A 296 9.56 -25.63 -19.70
C ARG A 296 9.64 -27.12 -20.06
N PRO A 297 9.43 -28.04 -19.12
CA PRO A 297 9.44 -29.46 -19.41
C PRO A 297 8.19 -29.84 -20.22
N VAL A 298 8.40 -30.35 -21.43
CA VAL A 298 7.33 -30.94 -22.24
C VAL A 298 7.26 -32.43 -21.95
N LYS A 299 6.09 -32.93 -21.54
CA LYS A 299 5.85 -34.38 -21.36
C LYS A 299 4.97 -34.89 -22.49
N HIS A 300 5.42 -35.96 -23.16
CA HIS A 300 4.52 -36.78 -23.97
C HIS A 300 3.82 -37.79 -23.04
N SER A 301 2.51 -37.89 -23.11
CA SER A 301 1.73 -38.82 -22.28
C SER A 301 1.87 -40.26 -22.77
N PHE A 302 2.94 -40.94 -22.36
CA PHE A 302 3.07 -42.40 -22.23
C PHE A 302 4.00 -42.68 -21.04
N PRO A 303 3.70 -43.63 -20.12
CA PRO A 303 4.36 -43.66 -18.82
C PRO A 303 5.84 -44.08 -18.92
N PRO A 304 6.77 -43.44 -18.19
CA PRO A 304 8.14 -43.91 -18.05
C PRO A 304 8.21 -45.20 -17.21
N PRO A 305 9.25 -46.04 -17.37
CA PRO A 305 9.44 -47.22 -16.52
C PRO A 305 9.59 -46.82 -15.03
N ASP A 306 9.13 -47.70 -14.14
CA ASP A 306 9.11 -47.45 -12.69
C ASP A 306 10.50 -47.00 -12.17
N PRO A 307 10.56 -46.02 -11.26
CA PRO A 307 11.82 -45.56 -10.70
C PRO A 307 12.51 -46.70 -9.91
N PRO A 308 13.85 -46.72 -9.83
CA PRO A 308 14.58 -47.71 -9.05
C PRO A 308 14.18 -47.63 -7.56
N PRO A 309 14.22 -48.76 -6.82
CA PRO A 309 13.73 -48.81 -5.44
C PRO A 309 14.45 -47.80 -4.54
N VAL A 310 13.67 -47.08 -3.73
CA VAL A 310 14.15 -46.06 -2.81
C VAL A 310 15.13 -46.67 -1.80
N ARG A 311 16.27 -46.00 -1.60
CA ARG A 311 17.29 -46.35 -0.59
C ARG A 311 16.65 -46.41 0.81
N PRO A 312 16.94 -47.41 1.67
CA PRO A 312 16.36 -47.46 3.01
C PRO A 312 16.65 -46.19 3.81
N LYS A 313 15.63 -45.65 4.47
CA LYS A 313 15.73 -44.44 5.30
C LYS A 313 16.68 -44.71 6.48
N GLU A 314 17.65 -43.83 6.70
CA GLU A 314 18.50 -43.89 7.91
C GLU A 314 17.65 -43.83 9.18
N PRO A 315 18.04 -44.56 10.25
CA PRO A 315 17.29 -44.55 11.50
C PRO A 315 17.36 -43.17 12.15
N THR A 316 16.19 -42.62 12.48
CA THR A 316 16.05 -41.37 13.22
C THR A 316 16.71 -41.47 14.60
N PRO A 317 17.49 -40.47 15.05
CA PRO A 317 18.06 -40.46 16.39
C PRO A 317 16.96 -40.34 17.46
N PRO A 318 17.18 -40.88 18.68
CA PRO A 318 16.17 -40.90 19.73
C PRO A 318 15.84 -39.48 20.23
N THR A 319 14.55 -39.19 20.32
CA THR A 319 14.01 -37.96 20.90
C THR A 319 14.20 -37.95 22.41
N LEU A 320 14.79 -36.90 22.97
CA LEU A 320 14.81 -36.67 24.41
C LEU A 320 13.39 -36.36 24.90
N ASP A 321 12.88 -37.19 25.81
CA ASP A 321 11.55 -37.09 26.40
C ASP A 321 11.54 -35.98 27.47
N TYR A 322 10.91 -34.85 27.17
CA TYR A 322 10.62 -33.83 28.18
C TYR A 322 9.33 -34.20 28.90
N SER A 323 9.48 -34.87 30.06
CA SER A 323 8.37 -35.19 30.96
C SER A 323 7.83 -33.90 31.63
N PRO A 324 6.55 -33.53 31.44
CA PRO A 324 5.98 -32.38 32.14
C PRO A 324 5.65 -32.75 33.60
N CYS A 325 6.21 -31.99 34.54
CA CYS A 325 5.84 -32.08 35.95
C CYS A 325 4.35 -31.68 36.16
N CYS A 326 3.58 -32.62 36.72
CA CYS A 326 2.36 -32.49 37.54
C CYS A 326 1.32 -31.39 37.23
N THR A 327 0.16 -31.78 36.68
CA THR A 327 -1.03 -30.90 36.47
C THR A 327 -2.21 -31.19 37.40
N ASN A 328 -2.02 -31.81 38.57
CA ASN A 328 -3.11 -32.02 39.53
C ASN A 328 -2.89 -31.28 40.86
N CYS A 329 -3.28 -30.01 40.90
CA CYS A 329 -3.63 -29.27 42.12
C CYS A 329 -4.80 -28.32 41.80
N GLY A 330 -6.01 -28.89 41.78
CA GLY A 330 -7.27 -28.28 42.26
C GLY A 330 -7.78 -26.93 41.73
N GLY A 331 -9.01 -26.95 41.19
CA GLY A 331 -10.05 -26.02 41.64
C GLY A 331 -10.94 -25.36 40.59
N GLY A 332 -12.13 -25.96 40.36
CA GLY A 332 -13.43 -25.31 40.03
C GLY A 332 -13.54 -24.55 38.70
N GLY A 333 -14.53 -24.72 37.83
CA GLY A 333 -15.85 -25.33 37.94
C GLY A 333 -16.81 -24.50 37.06
N GLY A 334 -17.50 -25.15 36.12
CA GLY A 334 -18.79 -24.68 35.58
C GLY A 334 -18.81 -24.05 34.17
N GLY A 335 -19.32 -24.83 33.19
CA GLY A 335 -20.55 -24.44 32.52
C GLY A 335 -20.54 -23.97 31.04
N SER A 336 -20.85 -24.92 30.15
CA SER A 336 -21.94 -24.86 29.13
C SER A 336 -21.69 -24.35 27.69
N SER A 337 -22.28 -25.16 26.78
CA SER A 337 -22.74 -24.95 25.40
C SER A 337 -21.70 -25.04 24.26
N GLY A 338 -21.88 -25.81 23.18
CA GLY A 338 -22.97 -26.70 22.75
C GLY A 338 -23.16 -26.69 21.22
N GLY A 339 -23.08 -27.88 20.59
CA GLY A 339 -23.71 -28.25 19.30
C GLY A 339 -22.97 -27.88 17.99
N GLY A 340 -22.86 -28.73 16.95
CA GLY A 340 -23.33 -30.10 16.72
C GLY A 340 -23.47 -30.41 15.21
N GLY A 341 -23.05 -31.63 14.81
CA GLY A 341 -23.50 -32.42 13.63
C GLY A 341 -22.95 -32.06 12.24
N GLY A 342 -22.56 -32.98 11.33
CA GLY A 342 -22.54 -34.45 11.33
C GLY A 342 -22.87 -35.03 9.92
N GLY A 343 -22.05 -35.99 9.45
CA GLY A 343 -22.31 -37.02 8.41
C GLY A 343 -22.46 -36.56 6.95
N SER A 344 -22.25 -37.34 5.87
CA SER A 344 -21.78 -38.72 5.59
C SER A 344 -22.30 -39.07 4.17
N SER A 345 -21.58 -39.93 3.41
CA SER A 345 -22.03 -40.76 2.25
C SER A 345 -22.52 -40.03 0.98
N GLY A 346 -22.26 -40.44 -0.27
CA GLY A 346 -21.79 -41.71 -0.83
C GLY A 346 -22.75 -42.19 -1.95
N GLY A 347 -22.23 -42.44 -3.16
CA GLY A 347 -22.93 -43.06 -4.31
C GLY A 347 -23.62 -42.05 -5.25
N GLY A 348 -23.65 -42.18 -6.58
CA GLY A 348 -23.23 -43.20 -7.54
C GLY A 348 -23.93 -42.89 -8.89
N GLY A 349 -23.38 -43.39 -10.02
CA GLY A 349 -23.98 -43.61 -11.37
C GLY A 349 -24.95 -42.56 -11.96
N GLY A 350 -24.78 -42.05 -13.18
CA GLY A 350 -24.56 -42.80 -14.42
C GLY A 350 -25.87 -42.90 -15.23
N GLY A 351 -25.93 -42.21 -16.38
CA GLY A 351 -26.99 -42.28 -17.41
C GLY A 351 -28.05 -41.17 -17.28
N GLY A 352 -28.49 -40.46 -18.32
CA GLY A 352 -28.25 -40.49 -19.76
C GLY A 352 -29.37 -39.66 -20.43
N GLY A 353 -29.14 -39.22 -21.67
CA GLY A 353 -30.20 -38.81 -22.60
C GLY A 353 -30.63 -37.34 -22.58
N GLY A 354 -30.47 -36.68 -23.73
CA GLY A 354 -30.91 -35.32 -24.04
C GLY A 354 -30.18 -34.83 -25.27
#